data_AF-A0A838E2X9-F1
#
_entry.id   AF-A0A838E2X9-F1
#
_cell.length_a   1.000
_cell.length_b   1.000
_cell.length_c   1.000
_cell.angle_alpha   90.00
_cell.angle_beta   90.00
_cell.angle_gamma   90.00
#
_symmetry.space_group_name_H-M   'P 1'
#
loop_
_entity.id
_entity.type
_entity.pdbx_description
1 polymer ?
#
loop_
_entity_poly.entity_id
_entity_poly.type
_entity_poly.pdbx_seq_one_letter_code
_entity_poly.pdbx_strand_id
1 'polypeptide(L)'
;IIERYIHYFSSADLPLHTLSVDMVELYGLYKLIEGKDAPQETVGLVDIEYDTTRLALIHKGQLVSIRSLSEGITSVAKALTPESHTDVTDNMTTLFRSGLDESRDGSTVSMTHTAFEHLIREIRFTYATATKRLEPAQELSHIILVGAAADIPGIVDFFKKELELPIKILEPKKLIHNEVIKSTVSSLPNSFMLSLATALSPDLTDDFNLYKQEARQEETTTINKQLAAAGTLLLLILGSFILYSFFRIRSLKRAHNQAQTEALTALKRIFKLKPTQTTTLAQANKAAQAELKKQEEAWHRISKENRYAFLRYLSELSKCINIQDTQLDLTTLVISDTVIKLYGSVPGYPQLTKLQSQLECPLFKRLPKLQDWNFKSDPITLVINKEEI
;
A
#
# COMPACT_ATOMS: atom_id res chain seq x y z
N ILE A 1 7.41 -26.76 24.37
CA ILE A 1 6.81 -28.12 24.23
C ILE A 1 6.37 -28.36 22.79
N ILE A 2 5.64 -27.42 22.18
CA ILE A 2 5.15 -27.50 20.79
C ILE A 2 6.31 -27.68 19.79
N GLU A 3 7.30 -26.78 19.80
CA GLU A 3 8.55 -26.88 19.02
C GLU A 3 9.25 -28.25 19.14
N ARG A 4 9.23 -28.86 20.32
CA ARG A 4 9.86 -30.17 20.55
C ARG A 4 9.14 -31.28 19.78
N TYR A 5 7.81 -31.25 19.75
CA TYR A 5 7.03 -32.21 18.95
C TYR A 5 7.22 -31.97 17.46
N ILE A 6 7.24 -30.71 17.01
CA ILE A 6 7.55 -30.36 15.62
C ILE A 6 8.92 -30.92 15.23
N HIS A 7 9.92 -30.72 16.08
CA HIS A 7 11.28 -31.22 15.84
C HIS A 7 11.34 -32.75 15.74
N TYR A 8 10.60 -33.48 16.57
CA TYR A 8 10.56 -34.96 16.48
C TYR A 8 9.99 -35.44 15.15
N PHE A 9 8.89 -34.84 14.67
CA PHE A 9 8.31 -35.18 13.37
C PHE A 9 9.24 -34.82 12.21
N SER A 10 9.83 -33.61 12.25
CA SER A 10 10.83 -33.17 11.27
C SER A 10 12.05 -34.08 11.22
N SER A 11 12.56 -34.51 12.38
CA SER A 11 13.75 -35.39 12.45
C SER A 11 13.47 -36.80 11.93
N ALA A 12 12.20 -37.22 11.98
CA ALA A 12 11.74 -38.49 11.44
C ALA A 12 11.34 -38.41 9.96
N ASP A 13 11.46 -37.25 9.31
CA ASP A 13 10.97 -36.98 7.96
C ASP A 13 9.47 -37.29 7.79
N LEU A 14 8.69 -37.05 8.85
CA LEU A 14 7.24 -37.25 8.87
C LEU A 14 6.51 -35.91 8.80
N PRO A 15 5.50 -35.77 7.92
CA PRO A 15 4.72 -34.55 7.86
C PRO A 15 3.85 -34.42 9.12
N LEU A 16 3.98 -33.28 9.81
CA LEU A 16 3.07 -32.91 10.89
C LEU A 16 1.92 -32.09 10.30
N HIS A 17 0.70 -32.59 10.43
CA HIS A 17 -0.51 -31.91 9.96
C HIS A 17 -1.27 -31.22 11.09
N THR A 18 -1.36 -31.90 12.24
CA THR A 18 -2.12 -31.43 13.39
C THR A 18 -1.33 -31.64 14.66
N LEU A 19 -1.31 -30.61 15.51
CA LEU A 19 -0.83 -30.68 16.88
C LEU A 19 -1.88 -30.05 17.79
N SER A 20 -2.41 -30.84 18.72
CA SER A 20 -3.56 -30.44 19.55
C SER A 20 -3.41 -30.95 20.98
N VAL A 21 -4.43 -30.71 21.80
CA VAL A 21 -4.54 -31.17 23.19
C VAL A 21 -5.49 -32.35 23.24
N ASP A 22 -5.08 -33.43 23.92
CA ASP A 22 -5.78 -34.71 23.97
C ASP A 22 -7.30 -34.59 24.22
N MET A 23 -7.68 -33.81 25.25
CA MET A 23 -9.10 -33.64 25.63
C MET A 23 -9.90 -32.80 24.64
N VAL A 24 -9.26 -31.93 23.87
CA VAL A 24 -9.93 -31.18 22.80
C VAL A 24 -10.31 -32.13 21.66
N GLU A 25 -9.37 -33.00 21.26
CA GLU A 25 -9.65 -34.01 20.24
C GLU A 25 -10.70 -35.02 20.71
N LEU A 26 -10.59 -35.52 21.95
CA LEU A 26 -11.59 -36.44 22.52
C LEU A 26 -12.99 -35.81 22.62
N TYR A 27 -13.06 -34.51 22.94
CA TYR A 27 -14.31 -33.76 22.88
C TYR A 27 -14.87 -33.70 21.44
N GLY A 28 -14.01 -33.43 20.45
CA GLY A 28 -14.37 -33.47 19.03
C GLY A 28 -14.93 -34.84 18.63
N LEU A 29 -14.26 -35.91 19.03
CA LEU A 29 -14.70 -37.29 18.78
C LEU A 29 -16.05 -37.59 19.44
N TYR A 30 -16.24 -37.18 20.69
CA TYR A 30 -17.53 -37.30 21.39
C TYR A 30 -18.65 -36.59 20.62
N LYS A 31 -18.42 -35.36 20.16
CA LYS A 31 -19.39 -34.60 19.35
C LYS A 31 -19.68 -35.28 18.02
N LEU A 32 -18.69 -35.92 17.40
CA LEU A 32 -18.85 -36.68 16.16
C LEU A 32 -19.71 -37.93 16.38
N ILE A 33 -19.50 -38.64 17.50
CA ILE A 33 -20.22 -39.87 17.85
C ILE A 33 -21.69 -39.58 18.22
N GLU A 34 -21.92 -38.60 19.09
CA GLU A 34 -23.27 -38.28 19.55
C GLU A 34 -24.03 -37.36 18.58
N GLY A 35 -23.33 -36.65 17.70
CA GLY A 35 -23.92 -35.85 16.63
C GLY A 35 -24.93 -34.80 17.13
N LYS A 36 -26.11 -34.77 16.50
CA LYS A 36 -27.22 -33.88 16.91
C LYS A 36 -27.90 -34.33 18.20
N ASP A 37 -27.71 -35.59 18.59
CA ASP A 37 -28.27 -36.17 19.82
C ASP A 37 -27.37 -35.89 21.02
N ALA A 38 -26.27 -35.16 20.83
CA ALA A 38 -25.38 -34.74 21.91
C ALA A 38 -26.19 -34.07 23.04
N PRO A 39 -26.15 -34.62 24.26
CA PRO A 39 -26.92 -34.13 25.39
C PRO A 39 -26.74 -32.62 25.60
N GLN A 40 -27.86 -31.92 25.79
CA GLN A 40 -27.87 -30.48 26.13
C GLN A 40 -27.64 -30.22 27.63
N GLU A 41 -27.53 -31.30 28.39
CA GLU A 41 -27.25 -31.27 29.82
C GLU A 41 -25.75 -31.10 30.12
N THR A 42 -25.40 -31.13 31.41
CA THR A 42 -24.01 -31.06 31.85
C THR A 42 -23.45 -32.48 31.96
N VAL A 43 -22.42 -32.77 31.19
CA VAL A 43 -21.80 -34.09 31.06
C VAL A 43 -20.33 -34.03 31.42
N GLY A 44 -19.85 -35.02 32.15
CA GLY A 44 -18.43 -35.22 32.42
C GLY A 44 -17.85 -36.18 31.40
N LEU A 45 -16.71 -35.84 30.78
CA LEU A 45 -15.91 -36.77 30.00
C LEU A 45 -14.64 -37.10 30.78
N VAL A 46 -14.40 -38.36 31.09
CA VAL A 46 -13.26 -38.84 31.86
C VAL A 46 -12.45 -39.82 31.01
N ASP A 47 -11.21 -39.47 30.75
CA ASP A 47 -10.21 -40.28 30.08
C ASP A 47 -9.21 -40.82 31.11
N ILE A 48 -9.24 -42.11 31.40
CA ILE A 48 -8.32 -42.73 32.37
C ILE A 48 -7.34 -43.61 31.60
N GLU A 49 -6.12 -43.08 31.42
CA GLU A 49 -5.00 -43.79 30.82
C GLU A 49 -4.08 -44.39 31.89
N TYR A 50 -2.98 -45.01 31.45
CA TYR A 50 -2.03 -45.66 32.34
C TYR A 50 -1.47 -44.72 33.42
N ASP A 51 -0.97 -43.55 33.05
CA ASP A 51 -0.26 -42.68 34.00
C ASP A 51 -1.04 -41.40 34.36
N THR A 52 -2.10 -41.10 33.62
CA THR A 52 -2.83 -39.83 33.75
C THR A 52 -4.32 -40.03 33.57
N THR A 53 -5.09 -39.25 34.32
CA THR A 53 -6.53 -39.13 34.14
C THR A 53 -6.85 -37.73 33.68
N ARG A 54 -7.56 -37.57 32.56
CA ARG A 54 -7.97 -36.29 32.02
C ARG A 54 -9.48 -36.17 32.14
N LEU A 55 -9.94 -34.98 32.51
CA LEU A 55 -11.33 -34.66 32.74
C LEU A 55 -11.73 -33.49 31.87
N ALA A 56 -12.90 -33.57 31.26
CA ALA A 56 -13.58 -32.45 30.65
C ALA A 56 -14.98 -32.29 31.22
N LEU A 57 -15.41 -31.04 31.37
CA LEU A 57 -16.79 -30.68 31.64
C LEU A 57 -17.40 -30.12 30.36
N ILE A 58 -18.51 -30.70 29.95
CA ILE A 58 -19.27 -30.29 28.77
C ILE A 58 -20.63 -29.79 29.27
N HIS A 59 -21.04 -28.59 28.87
CA HIS A 59 -22.35 -28.03 29.22
C HIS A 59 -23.03 -27.53 27.97
N LYS A 60 -24.29 -27.94 27.72
CA LYS A 60 -25.05 -27.56 26.51
C LYS A 60 -24.27 -27.87 25.23
N GLY A 61 -23.61 -29.02 25.23
CA GLY A 61 -22.79 -29.48 24.12
C GLY A 61 -21.55 -28.63 23.81
N GLN A 62 -21.10 -27.77 24.73
CA GLN A 62 -19.85 -26.99 24.63
C GLN A 62 -18.85 -27.43 25.70
N LEU A 63 -17.57 -27.50 25.33
CA LEU A 63 -16.48 -27.77 26.25
C LEU A 63 -16.22 -26.55 27.16
N VAL A 64 -16.41 -26.71 28.47
CA VAL A 64 -16.30 -25.62 29.45
C VAL A 64 -14.95 -25.63 30.16
N SER A 65 -14.49 -26.81 30.57
CA SER A 65 -13.24 -26.92 31.30
C SER A 65 -12.55 -28.24 31.02
N ILE A 66 -11.22 -28.22 31.12
CA ILE A 66 -10.35 -29.40 31.01
C ILE A 66 -9.45 -29.39 32.25
N ARG A 67 -9.22 -30.56 32.84
CA ARG A 67 -8.26 -30.76 33.92
C ARG A 67 -7.53 -32.09 33.72
N SER A 68 -6.28 -32.15 34.16
CA SER A 68 -5.52 -33.40 34.20
C SER A 68 -5.11 -33.70 35.64
N LEU A 69 -5.18 -34.98 35.99
CA LEU A 69 -4.68 -35.57 37.23
C LEU A 69 -3.47 -36.43 36.86
N SER A 70 -2.40 -36.34 37.65
CA SER A 70 -1.17 -37.12 37.49
C SER A 70 -1.30 -38.55 38.04
N GLU A 71 -2.49 -39.12 37.93
CA GLU A 71 -2.83 -40.46 38.40
C GLU A 71 -3.62 -41.20 37.34
N GLY A 72 -3.27 -42.45 37.11
CA GLY A 72 -3.97 -43.34 36.19
C GLY A 72 -3.96 -44.77 36.72
N ILE A 73 -4.14 -45.74 35.82
CA ILE A 73 -4.20 -47.17 36.14
C ILE A 73 -2.92 -47.65 36.83
N THR A 74 -1.75 -47.13 36.43
CA THR A 74 -0.46 -47.46 37.05
C THR A 74 -0.45 -47.11 38.54
N SER A 75 -1.05 -45.99 38.94
CA SER A 75 -1.15 -45.57 40.35
C SER A 75 -2.02 -46.54 41.15
N VAL A 76 -3.13 -46.98 40.57
CA VAL A 76 -4.01 -47.99 41.18
C VAL A 76 -3.29 -49.33 41.32
N ALA A 77 -2.60 -49.79 40.28
CA ALA A 77 -1.84 -51.03 40.31
C ALA A 77 -0.68 -51.02 41.32
N LYS A 78 -0.04 -49.85 41.51
CA LYS A 78 0.97 -49.65 42.56
C LYS A 78 0.34 -49.78 43.95
N ALA A 79 -0.84 -49.20 44.17
CA ALA A 79 -1.57 -49.29 45.44
C ALA A 79 -2.05 -50.72 45.77
N LEU A 80 -2.18 -51.59 44.76
CA LEU A 80 -2.48 -53.02 44.93
C LEU A 80 -1.27 -53.86 45.37
N THR A 81 -0.06 -53.33 45.29
CA THR A 81 1.16 -54.04 45.69
C THR A 81 1.24 -54.05 47.21
N PRO A 82 1.14 -55.22 47.89
CA PRO A 82 1.50 -55.30 49.30
C PRO A 82 3.01 -55.05 49.44
N GLU A 83 3.54 -54.95 50.66
CA GLU A 83 5.00 -54.92 50.91
C GLU A 83 5.77 -56.13 50.32
N SER A 84 5.06 -57.13 49.78
CA SER A 84 5.59 -58.26 49.02
C SER A 84 5.88 -57.90 47.55
N HIS A 85 7.03 -58.35 47.05
CA HIS A 85 7.66 -58.10 45.75
C HIS A 85 6.87 -58.43 44.44
N THR A 86 5.55 -58.27 44.36
CA THR A 86 4.82 -58.38 43.09
C THR A 86 5.13 -57.22 42.16
N ASP A 87 5.33 -57.50 40.87
CA ASP A 87 5.58 -56.48 39.86
C ASP A 87 4.30 -55.69 39.54
N VAL A 88 4.43 -54.39 39.29
CA VAL A 88 3.31 -53.49 38.93
C VAL A 88 2.65 -53.98 37.65
N THR A 89 3.42 -54.53 36.72
CA THR A 89 2.92 -55.10 35.46
C THR A 89 2.01 -56.31 35.68
N ASP A 90 2.30 -57.16 36.68
CA ASP A 90 1.46 -58.30 37.04
C ASP A 90 0.14 -57.84 37.67
N ASN A 91 0.19 -56.81 38.51
CA ASN A 91 -1.01 -56.21 39.11
C ASN A 91 -1.89 -55.56 38.04
N MET A 92 -1.31 -54.83 37.08
CA MET A 92 -2.04 -54.27 35.94
C MET A 92 -2.69 -55.37 35.10
N THR A 93 -1.95 -56.43 34.74
CA THR A 93 -2.49 -57.55 33.96
C THR A 93 -3.64 -58.22 34.70
N THR A 94 -3.48 -58.40 36.01
CA THR A 94 -4.53 -58.95 36.88
C THR A 94 -5.75 -58.03 36.93
N LEU A 95 -5.55 -56.72 37.00
CA LEU A 95 -6.62 -55.72 37.00
C LEU A 95 -7.43 -55.75 35.70
N PHE A 96 -6.77 -55.76 34.54
CA PHE A 96 -7.47 -55.84 33.24
C PHE A 96 -8.15 -57.19 33.01
N ARG A 97 -7.56 -58.29 33.50
CA ARG A 97 -8.13 -59.64 33.37
C ARG A 97 -9.28 -59.90 34.35
N SER A 98 -9.16 -59.35 35.56
CA SER A 98 -10.03 -59.71 36.68
C SER A 98 -11.07 -58.65 37.01
N GLY A 99 -10.77 -57.38 36.71
CA GLY A 99 -11.66 -56.27 36.90
C GLY A 99 -12.05 -56.02 38.35
N LEU A 100 -13.24 -55.43 38.50
CA LEU A 100 -13.90 -55.00 39.73
C LEU A 100 -15.21 -55.77 39.96
N ASP A 101 -15.37 -56.93 39.33
CA ASP A 101 -16.60 -57.71 39.41
C ASP A 101 -16.77 -58.33 40.82
N GLU A 102 -17.81 -57.91 41.53
CA GLU A 102 -18.14 -58.32 42.90
C GLU A 102 -18.46 -59.83 43.03
N SER A 103 -18.61 -60.57 41.91
CA SER A 103 -18.87 -62.01 41.89
C SER A 103 -17.68 -62.91 42.25
N ARG A 104 -16.50 -62.33 42.53
CA ARG A 104 -15.23 -63.05 42.80
C ARG A 104 -14.79 -62.95 44.27
N ASP A 105 -13.62 -63.54 44.58
CA ASP A 105 -13.01 -63.51 45.92
C ASP A 105 -12.99 -62.08 46.50
N GLY A 106 -13.75 -61.88 47.58
CA GLY A 106 -14.03 -60.56 48.16
C GLY A 106 -12.78 -59.84 48.68
N SER A 107 -11.69 -60.55 48.95
CA SER A 107 -10.43 -59.94 49.41
C SER A 107 -9.76 -59.10 48.31
N THR A 108 -9.68 -59.62 47.08
CA THR A 108 -9.05 -58.94 45.94
C THR A 108 -9.91 -57.76 45.45
N VAL A 109 -11.24 -57.94 45.45
CA VAL A 109 -12.19 -56.88 45.09
C VAL A 109 -12.07 -55.72 46.09
N SER A 110 -12.05 -55.99 47.39
CA SER A 110 -11.92 -54.94 48.42
C SER A 110 -10.63 -54.14 48.28
N MET A 111 -9.49 -54.81 48.03
CA MET A 111 -8.20 -54.11 47.82
C MET A 111 -8.24 -53.23 46.56
N THR A 112 -8.86 -53.71 45.49
CA THR A 112 -8.99 -52.97 44.24
C THR A 112 -9.91 -51.76 44.40
N HIS A 113 -11.03 -51.90 45.12
CA HIS A 113 -11.89 -50.78 45.48
C HIS A 113 -11.10 -49.69 46.22
N THR A 114 -10.39 -50.06 47.28
CA THR A 114 -9.57 -49.12 48.06
C THR A 114 -8.49 -48.44 47.21
N ALA A 115 -7.88 -49.17 46.28
CA ALA A 115 -6.88 -48.61 45.35
C ALA A 115 -7.47 -47.54 44.41
N PHE A 116 -8.75 -47.65 44.03
CA PHE A 116 -9.43 -46.64 43.20
C PHE A 116 -10.02 -45.47 43.98
N GLU A 117 -10.23 -45.59 45.29
CA GLU A 117 -10.91 -44.57 46.10
C GLU A 117 -10.29 -43.18 45.96
N HIS A 118 -8.95 -43.10 45.92
CA HIS A 118 -8.26 -41.82 45.78
C HIS A 118 -8.59 -41.14 44.46
N LEU A 119 -8.48 -41.88 43.35
CA LEU A 119 -8.80 -41.37 42.02
C LEU A 119 -10.27 -40.94 41.93
N ILE A 120 -11.20 -41.73 42.46
CA ILE A 120 -12.63 -41.39 42.49
C ILE A 120 -12.89 -40.10 43.26
N ARG A 121 -12.24 -39.90 44.42
CA ARG A 121 -12.39 -38.67 45.20
C ARG A 121 -11.92 -37.44 44.41
N GLU A 122 -10.80 -37.55 43.71
CA GLU A 122 -10.28 -36.46 42.88
C GLU A 122 -11.19 -36.14 41.68
N ILE A 123 -11.74 -37.17 41.02
CA ILE A 123 -12.73 -37.01 39.95
C ILE A 123 -13.98 -36.30 40.49
N ARG A 124 -14.53 -36.78 41.62
CA ARG A 124 -15.71 -36.18 42.26
C ARG A 124 -15.47 -34.73 42.65
N PHE A 125 -14.35 -34.45 43.30
CA PHE A 125 -13.97 -33.10 43.72
C PHE A 125 -13.81 -32.16 42.52
N THR A 126 -13.18 -32.64 41.44
CA THR A 126 -12.98 -31.86 40.22
C THR A 126 -14.31 -31.46 39.59
N TYR A 127 -15.23 -32.41 39.41
CA TYR A 127 -16.54 -32.09 38.84
C TYR A 127 -17.38 -31.22 39.76
N ALA A 128 -17.45 -31.52 41.05
CA ALA A 128 -18.21 -30.71 42.02
C ALA A 128 -17.72 -29.27 42.07
N THR A 129 -16.41 -29.05 41.90
CA THR A 129 -15.84 -27.70 41.84
C THR A 129 -16.16 -27.01 40.51
N ALA A 130 -16.07 -27.73 39.40
CA ALA A 130 -16.28 -27.18 38.06
C ALA A 130 -17.76 -26.81 37.83
N THR A 131 -18.70 -27.64 38.25
CA THR A 131 -20.13 -27.39 38.04
C THR A 131 -20.68 -26.25 38.90
N LYS A 132 -20.12 -26.04 40.10
CA LYS A 132 -20.44 -24.88 40.97
C LYS A 132 -20.01 -23.54 40.37
N ARG A 133 -19.08 -23.53 39.42
CA ARG A 133 -18.61 -22.31 38.72
C ARG A 133 -19.47 -21.96 37.50
N LEU A 134 -20.42 -22.81 37.13
CA LEU A 134 -21.38 -22.50 36.08
C LEU A 134 -22.43 -21.51 36.62
N GLU A 135 -22.93 -20.63 35.75
CA GLU A 135 -23.96 -19.64 36.09
C GLU A 135 -25.24 -19.89 35.26
N PRO A 136 -26.36 -20.34 35.87
CA PRO A 136 -26.47 -20.77 37.26
C PRO A 136 -25.76 -22.12 37.50
N ALA A 137 -25.44 -22.42 38.75
CA ALA A 137 -24.82 -23.70 39.12
C ALA A 137 -25.66 -24.87 38.57
N GLN A 138 -24.98 -25.87 38.00
CA GLN A 138 -25.62 -27.04 37.41
C GLN A 138 -25.20 -28.30 38.15
N GLU A 139 -26.01 -29.34 38.02
CA GLU A 139 -25.63 -30.68 38.43
C GLU A 139 -25.05 -31.45 37.24
N LEU A 140 -24.20 -32.43 37.53
CA LEU A 140 -23.65 -33.33 36.52
C LEU A 140 -24.69 -34.43 36.25
N SER A 141 -25.15 -34.57 35.01
CA SER A 141 -26.17 -35.55 34.67
C SER A 141 -25.63 -36.96 34.58
N HIS A 142 -24.47 -37.11 33.94
CA HIS A 142 -23.79 -38.39 33.77
C HIS A 142 -22.31 -38.18 33.41
N ILE A 143 -21.54 -39.25 33.50
CA ILE A 143 -20.14 -39.30 33.07
C ILE A 143 -19.98 -40.27 31.90
N ILE A 144 -19.18 -39.85 30.93
CA ILE A 144 -18.73 -40.65 29.81
C ILE A 144 -17.28 -41.04 30.10
N LEU A 145 -17.04 -42.35 30.17
CA LEU A 145 -15.73 -42.93 30.42
C LEU A 145 -15.07 -43.32 29.08
N VAL A 146 -13.80 -42.94 28.92
CA VAL A 146 -12.93 -43.27 27.79
C VAL A 146 -11.54 -43.64 28.28
N GLY A 147 -10.69 -44.07 27.34
CA GLY A 147 -9.31 -44.47 27.62
C GLY A 147 -9.19 -45.92 28.09
N ALA A 148 -7.97 -46.33 28.39
CA ALA A 148 -7.66 -47.72 28.75
C ALA A 148 -8.51 -48.27 29.91
N ALA A 149 -8.84 -47.48 30.94
CA ALA A 149 -9.58 -48.01 32.09
C ALA A 149 -11.02 -48.40 31.75
N ALA A 150 -11.59 -47.89 30.67
CA ALA A 150 -12.91 -48.29 30.20
C ALA A 150 -12.98 -49.79 29.83
N ASP A 151 -11.83 -50.41 29.54
CA ASP A 151 -11.74 -51.83 29.23
C ASP A 151 -11.61 -52.72 30.50
N ILE A 152 -11.55 -52.13 31.70
CA ILE A 152 -11.51 -52.88 32.98
C ILE A 152 -12.91 -53.45 33.29
N PRO A 153 -13.08 -54.77 33.43
CA PRO A 153 -14.40 -55.35 33.74
C PRO A 153 -14.98 -54.79 35.03
N GLY A 154 -16.28 -54.46 35.05
CA GLY A 154 -16.96 -53.93 36.25
C GLY A 154 -16.68 -52.46 36.60
N ILE A 155 -15.81 -51.77 35.86
CA ILE A 155 -15.44 -50.36 36.13
C ILE A 155 -16.64 -49.41 36.10
N VAL A 156 -17.59 -49.65 35.18
CA VAL A 156 -18.79 -48.81 35.02
C VAL A 156 -19.69 -48.91 36.23
N ASP A 157 -19.96 -50.13 36.70
CA ASP A 157 -20.83 -50.37 37.86
C ASP A 157 -20.18 -49.85 39.13
N PHE A 158 -18.87 -50.06 39.29
CA PHE A 158 -18.09 -49.50 40.39
C PHE A 158 -18.15 -47.96 40.40
N PHE A 159 -17.83 -47.29 39.28
CA PHE A 159 -17.89 -45.82 39.19
C PHE A 159 -19.31 -45.30 39.41
N LYS A 160 -20.33 -46.01 38.92
CA LYS A 160 -21.74 -45.62 39.10
C LYS A 160 -22.15 -45.66 40.57
N LYS A 161 -21.73 -46.70 41.29
CA LYS A 161 -21.97 -46.85 42.72
C LYS A 161 -21.22 -45.79 43.52
N GLU A 162 -19.93 -45.61 43.24
CA GLU A 162 -19.09 -44.70 44.02
C GLU A 162 -19.35 -43.22 43.72
N LEU A 163 -19.66 -42.84 42.48
CA LEU A 163 -19.94 -41.44 42.13
C LEU A 163 -21.42 -41.07 42.27
N GLU A 164 -22.29 -42.05 42.53
CA GLU A 164 -23.76 -41.89 42.58
C GLU A 164 -24.32 -41.24 41.30
N LEU A 165 -23.68 -41.51 40.15
CA LEU A 165 -24.02 -40.91 38.86
C LEU A 165 -24.09 -41.97 37.75
N PRO A 166 -24.96 -41.81 36.74
CA PRO A 166 -24.92 -42.66 35.56
C PRO A 166 -23.55 -42.58 34.87
N ILE A 167 -22.97 -43.72 34.58
CA ILE A 167 -21.70 -43.85 33.83
C ILE A 167 -21.99 -44.57 32.52
N LYS A 168 -21.44 -44.09 31.42
CA LYS A 168 -21.50 -44.72 30.10
C LYS A 168 -20.11 -44.78 29.49
N ILE A 169 -19.80 -45.81 28.72
CA ILE A 169 -18.57 -45.85 27.93
C ILE A 169 -18.86 -45.21 26.57
N LEU A 170 -17.92 -44.42 26.04
CA LEU A 170 -18.04 -43.89 24.68
C LEU A 170 -17.78 -45.02 23.67
N GLU A 171 -18.83 -45.51 23.02
CA GLU A 171 -18.68 -46.67 22.12
C GLU A 171 -18.10 -46.28 20.74
N PRO A 172 -16.89 -46.76 20.37
CA PRO A 172 -16.32 -46.50 19.05
C PRO A 172 -17.11 -47.17 17.91
N LYS A 173 -17.96 -48.16 18.22
CA LYS A 173 -18.77 -48.88 17.22
C LYS A 173 -19.71 -47.95 16.45
N LYS A 174 -20.16 -46.85 17.05
CA LYS A 174 -20.96 -45.82 16.38
C LYS A 174 -20.18 -45.13 15.24
N LEU A 175 -18.84 -45.06 15.33
CA LEU A 175 -17.98 -44.55 14.24
C LEU A 175 -17.77 -45.58 13.13
N ILE A 176 -17.60 -46.85 13.50
CA ILE A 176 -17.39 -47.96 12.57
C ILE A 176 -18.55 -48.13 11.59
N HIS A 177 -19.78 -47.78 12.02
CA HIS A 177 -21.00 -47.88 11.22
C HIS A 177 -21.49 -46.52 10.69
N ASN A 178 -20.65 -45.48 10.74
CA ASN A 178 -20.99 -44.17 10.18
C ASN A 178 -20.92 -44.21 8.64
N GLU A 179 -21.85 -43.55 7.95
CA GLU A 179 -21.88 -43.46 6.48
C GLU A 179 -20.57 -42.92 5.88
N VAL A 180 -19.80 -42.15 6.66
CA VAL A 180 -18.56 -41.49 6.24
C VAL A 180 -17.33 -42.41 6.35
N ILE A 181 -17.30 -43.36 7.29
CA ILE A 181 -16.11 -44.17 7.59
C ILE A 181 -16.35 -45.62 7.19
N LYS A 182 -15.70 -46.08 6.11
CA LYS A 182 -15.67 -47.51 5.74
C LYS A 182 -14.66 -48.26 6.60
N SER A 183 -15.12 -48.89 7.67
CA SER A 183 -14.27 -49.74 8.52
C SER A 183 -14.34 -51.21 8.10
N THR A 184 -13.19 -51.88 8.07
CA THR A 184 -13.09 -53.36 7.98
C THR A 184 -12.93 -54.02 9.35
N VAL A 185 -12.78 -53.22 10.41
CA VAL A 185 -12.56 -53.68 11.78
C VAL A 185 -13.90 -53.83 12.48
N SER A 186 -14.12 -54.98 13.13
CA SER A 186 -15.37 -55.32 13.84
C SER A 186 -15.46 -54.71 15.24
N SER A 187 -14.33 -54.41 15.88
CA SER A 187 -14.25 -53.81 17.21
C SER A 187 -12.97 -53.01 17.40
N LEU A 188 -13.07 -51.88 18.10
CA LEU A 188 -11.92 -51.04 18.49
C LEU A 188 -11.82 -51.02 20.03
N PRO A 189 -10.65 -51.34 20.61
CA PRO A 189 -10.36 -51.10 22.02
C PRO A 189 -10.51 -49.63 22.42
N ASN A 190 -10.91 -49.36 23.67
CA ASN A 190 -11.06 -47.99 24.15
C ASN A 190 -9.70 -47.27 24.30
N SER A 191 -8.61 -48.02 24.47
CA SER A 191 -7.25 -47.46 24.48
C SER A 191 -6.83 -46.74 23.19
N PHE A 192 -7.54 -46.95 22.07
CA PHE A 192 -7.25 -46.26 20.80
C PHE A 192 -8.09 -45.01 20.57
N MET A 193 -8.97 -44.63 21.51
CA MET A 193 -9.89 -43.50 21.33
C MET A 193 -9.16 -42.19 21.08
N LEU A 194 -8.05 -41.92 21.77
CA LEU A 194 -7.28 -40.69 21.55
C LEU A 194 -6.60 -40.67 20.17
N SER A 195 -6.08 -41.81 19.71
CA SER A 195 -5.51 -41.92 18.36
C SER A 195 -6.58 -41.70 17.30
N LEU A 196 -7.77 -42.27 17.51
CA LEU A 196 -8.91 -42.10 16.63
C LEU A 196 -9.41 -40.65 16.63
N ALA A 197 -9.48 -40.02 17.79
CA ALA A 197 -9.86 -38.62 17.94
C ALA A 197 -8.91 -37.71 17.15
N THR A 198 -7.61 -37.93 17.27
CA THR A 198 -6.58 -37.16 16.57
C THR A 198 -6.59 -37.42 15.07
N ALA A 199 -6.87 -38.65 14.63
CA ALA A 199 -6.88 -39.02 13.22
C ALA A 199 -8.14 -38.53 12.47
N LEU A 200 -9.30 -38.58 13.13
CA LEU A 200 -10.55 -38.10 12.57
C LEU A 200 -10.69 -36.58 12.67
N SER A 201 -9.92 -35.94 13.57
CA SER A 201 -9.81 -34.49 13.84
C SER A 201 -10.92 -33.70 13.17
N PRO A 202 -12.13 -33.71 13.76
CA PRO A 202 -13.30 -33.14 13.10
C PRO A 202 -13.10 -31.65 12.87
N ASP A 203 -13.77 -31.07 11.87
CA ASP A 203 -13.74 -29.62 11.58
C ASP A 203 -13.96 -28.76 12.85
N LEU A 204 -14.61 -29.31 13.87
CA LEU A 204 -14.83 -28.69 15.17
C LEU A 204 -13.54 -28.36 15.96
N THR A 205 -12.44 -29.08 15.75
CA THR A 205 -11.17 -28.90 16.50
C THR A 205 -10.05 -28.32 15.64
N ASP A 206 -10.25 -28.11 14.33
CA ASP A 206 -9.20 -27.61 13.43
C ASP A 206 -8.69 -26.21 13.81
N ASP A 207 -9.57 -25.35 14.36
CA ASP A 207 -9.20 -24.04 14.88
C ASP A 207 -8.23 -24.11 16.07
N PHE A 208 -8.16 -25.25 16.76
CA PHE A 208 -7.26 -25.49 17.89
C PHE A 208 -5.94 -26.16 17.47
N ASN A 209 -5.67 -26.26 16.16
CA ASN A 209 -4.43 -26.80 15.64
C ASN A 209 -3.24 -25.86 15.94
N LEU A 210 -2.52 -26.17 17.01
CA LEU A 210 -1.37 -25.42 17.52
C LEU A 210 -0.25 -25.32 16.47
N TYR A 211 -0.10 -26.34 15.61
CA TYR A 211 0.89 -26.30 14.54
C TYR A 211 0.56 -25.26 13.47
N LYS A 212 -0.71 -25.19 13.03
CA LYS A 212 -1.15 -24.13 12.09
C LYS A 212 -0.99 -22.74 12.69
N GLN A 213 -1.26 -22.60 13.99
CA GLN A 213 -1.11 -21.31 14.68
C GLN A 213 0.36 -20.87 14.75
N GLU A 214 1.27 -21.78 15.05
CA GLU A 214 2.72 -21.51 15.08
C GLU A 214 3.25 -21.20 13.68
N ALA A 215 2.86 -21.99 12.67
CA ALA A 215 3.23 -21.75 11.28
C ALA A 215 2.74 -20.37 10.77
N ARG A 216 1.50 -19.97 11.11
CA ARG A 216 0.96 -18.63 10.77
C ARG A 216 1.73 -17.52 11.47
N GLN A 217 2.17 -17.72 12.71
CA GLN A 217 3.00 -16.73 13.41
C GLN A 217 4.36 -16.56 12.72
N GLU A 218 5.04 -17.65 12.35
CA GLU A 218 6.29 -17.57 11.60
C GLU A 218 6.11 -16.85 10.26
N GLU A 219 5.04 -17.17 9.52
CA GLU A 219 4.73 -16.56 8.22
C GLU A 219 4.47 -15.05 8.36
N THR A 220 3.65 -14.62 9.33
CA THR A 220 3.35 -13.20 9.55
C THR A 220 4.60 -12.40 9.96
N THR A 221 5.50 -12.97 10.76
CA THR A 221 6.78 -12.28 11.07
C THR A 221 7.66 -12.12 9.83
N THR A 222 7.65 -13.11 8.93
CA THR A 222 8.42 -13.06 7.68
C THR A 222 7.84 -12.03 6.71
N ILE A 223 6.51 -11.99 6.57
CA ILE A 223 5.81 -10.99 5.75
C ILE A 223 6.08 -9.57 6.26
N ASN A 224 6.04 -9.34 7.58
CA ASN A 224 6.33 -8.03 8.16
C ASN A 224 7.78 -7.59 7.89
N LYS A 225 8.75 -8.51 7.99
CA LYS A 225 10.15 -8.24 7.63
C LYS A 225 10.29 -7.87 6.15
N GLN A 226 9.59 -8.59 5.26
CA GLN A 226 9.61 -8.31 3.82
C GLN A 226 8.96 -6.96 3.48
N LEU A 227 7.84 -6.61 4.12
CA LEU A 227 7.18 -5.31 3.97
C LEU A 227 8.07 -4.16 4.44
N ALA A 228 8.74 -4.31 5.59
CA ALA A 228 9.69 -3.31 6.10
C ALA A 228 10.88 -3.12 5.14
N ALA A 229 11.43 -4.22 4.61
CA ALA A 229 12.50 -4.17 3.62
C ALA A 229 12.04 -3.46 2.32
N ALA A 230 10.87 -3.82 1.79
CA ALA A 230 10.30 -3.20 0.60
C ALA A 230 10.03 -1.70 0.79
N GLY A 231 9.48 -1.30 1.94
CA GLY A 231 9.25 0.10 2.30
C GLY A 231 10.56 0.91 2.36
N THR A 232 11.60 0.32 2.96
CA THR A 232 12.94 0.95 3.01
C THR A 232 13.51 1.15 1.61
N LEU A 233 13.39 0.15 0.74
CA LEU A 233 13.87 0.19 -0.64
C LEU A 233 13.13 1.25 -1.46
N LEU A 234 11.82 1.36 -1.28
CA LEU A 234 10.99 2.37 -1.95
C LEU A 234 11.36 3.79 -1.51
N LEU A 235 11.60 4.00 -0.22
CA LEU A 235 12.09 5.28 0.30
C LEU A 235 13.47 5.64 -0.25
N LEU A 236 14.39 4.68 -0.40
CA LEU A 236 15.69 4.90 -1.01
C LEU A 236 15.57 5.32 -2.48
N ILE A 237 14.71 4.64 -3.25
CA ILE A 237 14.46 4.99 -4.65
C ILE A 237 13.88 6.40 -4.75
N LEU A 238 12.82 6.71 -4.00
CA LEU A 238 12.22 8.04 -4.00
C LEU A 238 13.22 9.12 -3.54
N GLY A 239 13.97 8.84 -2.49
CA GLY A 239 15.04 9.70 -2.00
C GLY A 239 16.09 9.99 -3.05
N SER A 240 16.50 8.97 -3.82
CA SER A 240 17.46 9.12 -4.93
C SER A 240 16.93 10.03 -6.05
N PHE A 241 15.64 9.91 -6.41
CA PHE A 241 15.01 10.77 -7.41
C PHE A 241 14.93 12.22 -6.96
N ILE A 242 14.55 12.45 -5.70
CA ILE A 242 14.49 13.80 -5.10
C ILE A 242 15.88 14.42 -5.10
N LEU A 243 16.89 13.66 -4.65
CA LEU A 243 18.28 14.13 -4.59
C LEU A 243 18.81 14.47 -6.01
N TYR A 244 18.59 13.58 -6.98
CA TYR A 244 18.98 13.79 -8.36
C TYR A 244 18.30 15.03 -8.97
N SER A 245 16.99 15.19 -8.78
CA SER A 245 16.23 16.35 -9.24
C SER A 245 16.76 17.65 -8.64
N PHE A 246 17.02 17.66 -7.33
CA PHE A 246 17.60 18.82 -6.64
C PHE A 246 18.98 19.21 -7.20
N PHE A 247 19.88 18.23 -7.41
CA PHE A 247 21.18 18.48 -8.01
C PHE A 247 21.07 19.00 -9.45
N ARG A 248 20.15 18.44 -10.25
CA ARG A 248 19.93 18.87 -11.64
C ARG A 248 19.39 20.30 -11.72
N ILE A 249 18.40 20.65 -10.90
CA ILE A 249 17.85 22.01 -10.82
C ILE A 249 18.95 23.00 -10.39
N ARG A 250 19.76 22.64 -9.39
CA ARG A 250 20.87 23.49 -8.94
C ARG A 250 21.92 23.69 -10.03
N SER A 251 22.24 22.65 -10.80
CA SER A 251 23.15 22.72 -11.93
C SER A 251 22.60 23.63 -13.05
N LEU A 252 21.34 23.43 -13.42
CA LEU A 252 20.64 24.25 -14.42
C LEU A 252 20.57 25.73 -14.00
N LYS A 253 20.28 26.01 -12.72
CA LYS A 253 20.25 27.38 -12.19
C LYS A 253 21.62 28.05 -12.24
N ARG A 254 22.69 27.29 -11.94
CA ARG A 254 24.07 27.77 -12.10
C ARG A 254 24.40 28.08 -13.56
N ALA A 255 24.09 27.16 -14.47
CA ALA A 255 24.33 27.34 -15.91
C ALA A 255 23.53 28.54 -16.46
N HIS A 256 22.27 28.70 -16.06
CA HIS A 256 21.43 29.83 -16.44
C HIS A 256 22.01 31.16 -15.95
N ASN A 257 22.39 31.23 -14.67
CA ASN A 257 23.00 32.43 -14.11
C ASN A 257 24.32 32.77 -14.80
N GLN A 258 25.15 31.77 -15.08
CA GLN A 258 26.41 31.96 -15.79
C GLN A 258 26.19 32.50 -17.21
N ALA A 259 25.31 31.88 -17.98
CA ALA A 259 24.95 32.35 -19.32
C ALA A 259 24.36 33.76 -19.30
N GLN A 260 23.53 34.08 -18.30
CA GLN A 260 22.98 35.42 -18.12
C GLN A 260 24.09 36.45 -17.82
N THR A 261 25.07 36.11 -16.97
CA THR A 261 26.21 36.99 -16.68
C THR A 261 27.14 37.16 -17.87
N GLU A 262 27.38 36.11 -18.66
CA GLU A 262 28.19 36.17 -19.87
C GLU A 262 27.53 37.07 -20.93
N ALA A 263 26.23 36.87 -21.19
CA ALA A 263 25.46 37.69 -22.13
C ALA A 263 25.39 39.17 -21.69
N LEU A 264 25.21 39.42 -20.39
CA LEU A 264 25.17 40.76 -19.83
C LEU A 264 26.54 41.45 -19.93
N THR A 265 27.63 40.71 -19.70
CA THR A 265 29.01 41.19 -19.89
C THR A 265 29.29 41.52 -21.36
N ALA A 266 28.89 40.64 -22.28
CA ALA A 266 29.04 40.84 -23.71
C ALA A 266 28.27 42.08 -24.22
N LEU A 267 27.00 42.25 -23.81
CA LEU A 267 26.19 43.43 -24.15
C LEU A 267 26.79 44.72 -23.60
N LYS A 268 27.24 44.72 -22.33
CA LYS A 268 27.91 45.88 -21.73
C LYS A 268 29.18 46.27 -22.49
N ARG A 269 29.96 45.28 -22.91
CA ARG A 269 31.20 45.48 -23.66
C ARG A 269 30.95 46.04 -25.07
N ILE A 270 30.00 45.48 -25.81
CA ILE A 270 29.71 45.88 -27.20
C ILE A 270 29.10 47.29 -27.26
N PHE A 271 28.14 47.59 -26.38
CA PHE A 271 27.39 48.85 -26.42
C PHE A 271 27.87 49.91 -25.41
N LYS A 272 28.98 49.66 -24.70
CA LYS A 272 29.57 50.57 -23.68
C LYS A 272 28.54 51.09 -22.66
N LEU A 273 27.62 50.23 -22.22
CA LEU A 273 26.52 50.60 -21.33
C LEU A 273 27.02 50.89 -19.91
N LYS A 274 26.49 51.95 -19.27
CA LYS A 274 26.89 52.31 -17.89
C LYS A 274 26.45 51.23 -16.89
N PRO A 275 27.32 50.81 -15.94
CA PRO A 275 27.03 49.72 -15.01
C PRO A 275 25.81 49.96 -14.12
N THR A 276 25.52 51.22 -13.80
CA THR A 276 24.50 51.65 -12.83
C THR A 276 23.06 51.59 -13.36
N GLN A 277 22.85 51.38 -14.67
CA GLN A 277 21.50 51.35 -15.28
C GLN A 277 21.12 49.98 -15.88
N THR A 278 22.00 48.98 -15.81
CA THR A 278 21.82 47.67 -16.48
C THR A 278 22.20 46.52 -15.55
N THR A 279 21.32 46.23 -14.59
CA THR A 279 21.48 45.12 -13.63
C THR A 279 20.87 43.81 -14.13
N THR A 280 19.90 43.86 -15.05
CA THR A 280 19.27 42.66 -15.63
C THR A 280 19.49 42.57 -17.14
N LEU A 281 19.48 41.35 -17.67
CA LEU A 281 19.68 41.09 -19.11
C LEU A 281 18.60 41.79 -19.96
N ALA A 282 17.36 41.82 -19.47
CA ALA A 282 16.25 42.52 -20.14
C ALA A 282 16.50 44.03 -20.24
N GLN A 283 17.01 44.66 -19.18
CA GLN A 283 17.39 46.08 -19.20
C GLN A 283 18.58 46.35 -20.12
N ALA A 284 19.59 45.47 -20.10
CA ALA A 284 20.75 45.56 -21.00
C ALA A 284 20.34 45.43 -22.48
N ASN A 285 19.46 44.48 -22.81
CA ASN A 285 18.98 44.27 -24.17
C ASN A 285 18.15 45.47 -24.67
N LYS A 286 17.26 46.01 -23.83
CA LYS A 286 16.47 47.21 -24.16
C LYS A 286 17.38 48.43 -24.38
N ALA A 287 18.41 48.61 -23.56
CA ALA A 287 19.38 49.70 -23.73
C ALA A 287 20.23 49.52 -25.01
N ALA A 288 20.64 48.30 -25.33
CA ALA A 288 21.35 47.98 -26.57
C ALA A 288 20.49 48.24 -27.81
N GLN A 289 19.21 47.86 -27.81
CA GLN A 289 18.27 48.17 -28.90
C GLN A 289 18.07 49.67 -29.09
N ALA A 290 17.99 50.44 -28.01
CA ALA A 290 17.87 51.88 -28.08
C ALA A 290 19.12 52.54 -28.70
N GLU A 291 20.31 52.02 -28.39
CA GLU A 291 21.56 52.53 -28.96
C GLU A 291 21.74 52.11 -30.43
N LEU A 292 21.36 50.87 -30.79
CA LEU A 292 21.32 50.42 -32.18
C LEU A 292 20.42 51.31 -33.03
N LYS A 293 19.21 51.63 -32.54
CA LYS A 293 18.27 52.49 -33.25
C LYS A 293 18.84 53.89 -33.47
N LYS A 294 19.55 54.45 -32.49
CA LYS A 294 20.25 55.74 -32.66
C LYS A 294 21.35 55.67 -33.72
N GLN A 295 22.13 54.60 -33.72
CA GLN A 295 23.17 54.41 -34.72
C GLN A 295 22.56 54.24 -36.11
N GLU A 296 21.49 53.47 -36.24
CA GLU A 296 20.75 53.27 -37.49
C GLU A 296 20.17 54.59 -38.01
N GLU A 297 19.54 55.40 -37.17
CA GLU A 297 19.06 56.75 -37.51
C GLU A 297 20.20 57.69 -37.93
N ALA A 298 21.37 57.61 -37.30
CA ALA A 298 22.54 58.40 -37.68
C ALA A 298 23.12 57.95 -39.03
N TRP A 299 23.19 56.65 -39.29
CA TRP A 299 23.66 56.09 -40.56
C TRP A 299 22.69 56.35 -41.72
N HIS A 300 21.38 56.30 -41.48
CA HIS A 300 20.36 56.66 -42.48
C HIS A 300 20.48 58.11 -42.94
N ARG A 301 20.88 59.04 -42.05
CA ARG A 301 21.15 60.45 -42.44
C ARG A 301 22.40 60.63 -43.29
N ILE A 302 23.32 59.67 -43.26
CA ILE A 302 24.63 59.74 -43.93
C ILE A 302 24.66 58.88 -45.21
N SER A 303 23.70 57.97 -45.41
CA SER A 303 23.68 57.05 -46.54
C SER A 303 23.63 57.78 -47.90
N LYS A 304 24.30 57.19 -48.90
CA LYS A 304 24.51 57.77 -50.23
C LYS A 304 23.22 58.11 -50.98
N GLU A 305 22.11 57.41 -50.69
CA GLU A 305 20.80 57.66 -51.33
C GLU A 305 20.24 59.04 -50.98
N ASN A 306 20.38 59.49 -49.73
CA ASN A 306 19.85 60.79 -49.30
C ASN A 306 20.81 61.97 -49.50
N ARG A 307 22.12 61.71 -49.62
CA ARG A 307 23.13 62.78 -49.79
C ARG A 307 22.99 63.57 -51.10
N TYR A 308 22.46 62.95 -52.14
CA TYR A 308 22.33 63.56 -53.48
C TYR A 308 20.88 63.78 -53.92
N ALA A 309 19.90 63.25 -53.18
CA ALA A 309 18.48 63.40 -53.49
C ALA A 309 18.08 64.88 -53.59
N PHE A 310 18.55 65.73 -52.69
CA PHE A 310 18.31 67.18 -52.72
C PHE A 310 18.77 67.84 -54.03
N LEU A 311 20.01 67.59 -54.45
CA LEU A 311 20.58 68.14 -55.68
C LEU A 311 19.88 67.58 -56.93
N ARG A 312 19.47 66.31 -56.88
CA ARG A 312 18.74 65.65 -57.96
C ARG A 312 17.35 66.25 -58.15
N TYR A 313 16.60 66.47 -57.07
CA TYR A 313 15.29 67.14 -57.12
C TYR A 313 15.41 68.58 -57.62
N LEU A 314 16.44 69.32 -57.19
CA LEU A 314 16.71 70.67 -57.69
C LEU A 314 17.02 70.68 -59.20
N SER A 315 17.83 69.73 -59.66
CA SER A 315 18.15 69.60 -61.08
C SER A 315 16.92 69.31 -61.93
N GLU A 316 16.06 68.37 -61.53
CA GLU A 316 14.85 68.07 -62.30
C GLU A 316 13.84 69.23 -62.23
N LEU A 317 13.70 69.89 -61.08
CA LEU A 317 12.85 71.07 -60.94
C LEU A 317 13.28 72.20 -61.89
N SER A 318 14.58 72.41 -62.05
CA SER A 318 15.14 73.41 -62.96
C SER A 318 14.90 73.12 -64.45
N LYS A 319 14.69 71.84 -64.82
CA LYS A 319 14.30 71.47 -66.19
C LYS A 319 12.82 71.74 -66.46
N CYS A 320 11.97 71.57 -65.45
CA CYS A 320 10.53 71.80 -65.58
C CYS A 320 10.19 73.29 -65.63
N ILE A 321 10.82 74.11 -64.76
CA ILE A 321 10.45 75.51 -64.58
C ILE A 321 11.47 76.41 -65.28
N ASN A 322 11.03 77.14 -66.30
CA ASN A 322 11.81 78.22 -66.89
C ASN A 322 11.53 79.53 -66.14
N ILE A 323 12.42 79.87 -65.21
CA ILE A 323 12.30 81.05 -64.33
C ILE A 323 12.24 82.35 -65.14
N GLN A 324 12.95 82.43 -66.27
CA GLN A 324 13.01 83.65 -67.09
C GLN A 324 11.71 83.90 -67.85
N ASP A 325 11.06 82.85 -68.37
CA ASP A 325 9.79 82.95 -69.11
C ASP A 325 8.58 83.11 -68.16
N THR A 326 8.64 82.53 -66.97
CA THR A 326 7.59 82.66 -65.94
C THR A 326 7.74 83.91 -65.07
N GLN A 327 8.90 84.57 -65.11
CA GLN A 327 9.26 85.69 -64.23
C GLN A 327 9.02 85.37 -62.74
N LEU A 328 9.34 84.13 -62.35
CA LEU A 328 9.12 83.61 -61.01
C LEU A 328 10.09 84.24 -60.00
N ASP A 329 9.56 85.01 -59.04
CA ASP A 329 10.30 85.51 -57.87
C ASP A 329 10.18 84.51 -56.71
N LEU A 330 11.18 83.63 -56.57
CA LEU A 330 11.19 82.58 -55.55
C LEU A 330 11.90 83.05 -54.27
N THR A 331 11.19 83.06 -53.14
CA THR A 331 11.75 83.47 -51.85
C THR A 331 12.31 82.29 -51.05
N THR A 332 11.66 81.13 -51.11
CA THR A 332 12.10 79.95 -50.35
C THR A 332 11.68 78.66 -51.05
N LEU A 333 12.59 77.69 -51.08
CA LEU A 333 12.38 76.34 -51.59
C LEU A 333 12.62 75.34 -50.45
N VAL A 334 11.61 74.56 -50.08
CA VAL A 334 11.75 73.48 -49.10
C VAL A 334 11.53 72.15 -49.80
N ILE A 335 12.56 71.30 -49.81
CA ILE A 335 12.51 69.95 -50.39
C ILE A 335 12.52 68.95 -49.23
N SER A 336 11.52 68.08 -49.18
CA SER A 336 11.41 66.94 -48.27
C SER A 336 11.23 65.65 -49.08
N ASP A 337 11.39 64.48 -48.46
CA ASP A 337 11.38 63.18 -49.15
C ASP A 337 10.13 62.88 -50.01
N THR A 338 9.02 63.60 -49.81
CA THR A 338 7.75 63.39 -50.51
C THR A 338 7.14 64.66 -51.08
N VAL A 339 7.64 65.85 -50.75
CA VAL A 339 6.99 67.13 -51.05
C VAL A 339 8.01 68.23 -51.33
N ILE A 340 7.77 69.02 -52.37
CA ILE A 340 8.45 70.29 -52.66
C ILE A 340 7.49 71.43 -52.37
N LYS A 341 7.91 72.40 -51.55
CA LYS A 341 7.15 73.63 -51.28
C LYS A 341 7.85 74.82 -51.90
N LEU A 342 7.12 75.54 -52.75
CA LEU A 342 7.57 76.77 -53.41
C LEU A 342 6.90 77.97 -52.74
N TYR A 343 7.72 78.89 -52.25
CA TYR A 343 7.28 80.19 -51.75
C TYR A 343 7.78 81.28 -52.70
N GLY A 344 6.89 82.15 -53.14
CA GLY A 344 7.24 83.15 -54.15
C GLY A 344 6.05 83.88 -54.75
N SER A 345 6.28 84.56 -55.86
CA SER A 345 5.26 85.28 -56.62
C SER A 345 5.58 85.34 -58.11
N VAL A 346 4.56 85.48 -58.95
CA VAL A 346 4.68 85.78 -60.39
C VAL A 346 3.95 87.10 -60.70
N PRO A 347 4.30 87.84 -61.77
CA PRO A 347 3.79 89.21 -61.97
C PRO A 347 2.28 89.33 -62.24
N GLY A 348 1.62 88.24 -62.64
CA GLY A 348 0.19 88.22 -62.90
C GLY A 348 -0.32 86.86 -63.38
N TYR A 349 -1.63 86.78 -63.59
CA TYR A 349 -2.32 85.55 -64.01
C TYR A 349 -1.78 84.91 -65.32
N PRO A 350 -1.38 85.66 -66.36
CA PRO A 350 -0.80 85.04 -67.56
C PRO A 350 0.46 84.22 -67.26
N GLN A 351 1.31 84.72 -66.37
CA GLN A 351 2.53 84.06 -65.92
C GLN A 351 2.23 82.91 -64.94
N LEU A 352 1.18 83.03 -64.13
CA LEU A 352 0.70 81.94 -63.27
C LEU A 352 0.23 80.74 -64.08
N THR A 353 -0.50 80.97 -65.17
CA THR A 353 -0.96 79.90 -66.07
C THR A 353 0.23 79.22 -66.77
N LYS A 354 1.24 79.99 -67.19
CA LYS A 354 2.50 79.44 -67.73
C LYS A 354 3.25 78.59 -66.70
N LEU A 355 3.34 79.08 -65.45
CA LEU A 355 3.95 78.32 -64.36
C LEU A 355 3.18 77.03 -64.09
N GLN A 356 1.85 77.08 -64.09
CA GLN A 356 1.02 75.89 -63.93
C GLN A 356 1.27 74.86 -65.05
N SER A 357 1.35 75.30 -66.31
CA SER A 357 1.66 74.39 -67.43
C SER A 357 3.08 73.83 -67.38
N GLN A 358 4.05 74.57 -66.83
CA GLN A 358 5.43 74.08 -66.68
C GLN A 358 5.59 73.12 -65.50
N LEU A 359 4.74 73.26 -64.48
CA LEU A 359 4.69 72.34 -63.35
C LEU A 359 3.97 71.02 -63.69
N GLU A 360 3.26 70.93 -64.81
CA GLU A 360 2.78 69.67 -65.42
C GLU A 360 3.91 68.82 -66.01
N CYS A 361 4.97 68.61 -65.22
CA CYS A 361 6.08 67.74 -65.57
C CYS A 361 6.00 66.40 -64.80
N PRO A 362 6.67 65.34 -65.29
CA PRO A 362 6.61 63.99 -64.71
C PRO A 362 7.03 63.93 -63.21
N LEU A 363 7.76 64.96 -62.76
CA LEU A 363 8.26 65.05 -61.39
C LEU A 363 7.15 65.03 -60.31
N PHE A 364 5.89 65.36 -60.65
CA PHE A 364 4.81 65.53 -59.67
C PHE A 364 3.58 64.67 -59.97
N LYS A 365 3.06 63.96 -58.94
CA LYS A 365 1.87 63.08 -59.10
C LYS A 365 0.55 63.85 -59.24
N ARG A 366 0.43 64.99 -58.56
CA ARG A 366 -0.79 65.82 -58.54
C ARG A 366 -0.44 67.28 -58.37
N LEU A 367 -1.00 68.10 -59.24
CA LEU A 367 -0.81 69.54 -59.23
C LEU A 367 -2.01 70.23 -58.57
N PRO A 368 -1.78 71.09 -57.57
CA PRO A 368 -2.84 71.96 -57.07
C PRO A 368 -3.20 72.98 -58.16
N LYS A 369 -4.49 73.31 -58.30
CA LYS A 369 -4.91 74.43 -59.15
C LYS A 369 -4.39 75.73 -58.54
N LEU A 370 -3.56 76.46 -59.28
CA LEU A 370 -2.99 77.72 -58.80
C LEU A 370 -4.04 78.82 -58.92
N GLN A 371 -4.47 79.39 -57.79
CA GLN A 371 -5.49 80.45 -57.76
C GLN A 371 -4.88 81.83 -57.51
N ASP A 372 -3.76 81.91 -56.78
CA ASP A 372 -3.11 83.16 -56.41
C ASP A 372 -1.75 83.31 -57.09
N TRP A 373 -1.49 84.49 -57.65
CA TRP A 373 -0.20 84.84 -58.26
C TRP A 373 0.87 85.23 -57.23
N ASN A 374 0.50 85.35 -55.95
CA ASN A 374 1.39 85.54 -54.81
C ASN A 374 1.18 84.43 -53.78
N PHE A 375 2.19 83.59 -53.58
CA PHE A 375 2.17 82.41 -52.72
C PHE A 375 3.32 82.46 -51.70
N LYS A 376 3.63 83.66 -51.21
CA LYS A 376 4.63 83.88 -50.15
C LYS A 376 4.14 83.42 -48.76
N SER A 377 2.84 83.49 -48.48
CA SER A 377 2.23 83.03 -47.23
C SER A 377 1.74 81.58 -47.30
N ASP A 378 1.09 81.20 -48.40
CA ASP A 378 0.59 79.86 -48.64
C ASP A 378 1.35 79.21 -49.81
N PRO A 379 2.30 78.30 -49.55
CA PRO A 379 3.18 77.78 -50.58
C PRO A 379 2.46 76.86 -51.56
N ILE A 380 2.95 76.87 -52.80
CA ILE A 380 2.59 75.82 -53.76
C ILE A 380 3.23 74.52 -53.26
N THR A 381 2.38 73.57 -52.86
CA THR A 381 2.80 72.29 -52.31
C THR A 381 2.70 71.22 -53.41
N LEU A 382 3.84 70.69 -53.83
CA LEU A 382 3.97 69.75 -54.92
C LEU A 382 4.36 68.37 -54.37
N VAL A 383 3.58 67.34 -54.68
CA VAL A 383 3.85 65.96 -54.22
C VAL A 383 4.72 65.25 -55.26
N ILE A 384 5.91 64.81 -54.84
CA ILE A 384 6.90 64.19 -55.71
C ILE A 384 6.44 62.81 -56.18
N ASN A 385 6.61 62.53 -57.48
CA ASN A 385 6.45 61.20 -58.04
C ASN A 385 7.72 60.35 -57.85
N LYS A 386 7.73 59.52 -56.80
CA LYS A 386 8.87 58.61 -56.51
C LYS A 386 9.09 57.50 -57.55
N GLU A 387 8.15 57.28 -58.47
CA GLU A 387 8.26 56.21 -59.48
C GLU A 387 9.03 56.65 -60.74
N GLU A 388 9.20 57.96 -60.96
CA GLU A 388 9.88 58.52 -62.15
C GLU A 388 11.25 59.16 -61.84
N ILE A 389 11.78 58.95 -60.63
CA ILE A 389 13.04 59.54 -60.15
C ILE A 389 13.97 58.46 -59.64
#